data_AF-A0A956VRA9-F1
#
_entry.id   AF-A0A956VRA9-F1
#
_cell.length_a   1.000
_cell.length_b   1.000
_cell.length_c   1.000
_cell.angle_alpha   90.00
_cell.angle_beta   90.00
_cell.angle_gamma   90.00
#
_symmetry.space_group_name_H-M   'P 1'
#
loop_
_entity.id
_entity.type
_entity.pdbx_description
1 polymer ?
#
loop_
_entity_poly.entity_id
_entity_poly.type
_entity_poly.pdbx_seq_one_letter_code
_entity_poly.pdbx_strand_id
1 'polypeptide(L)'
;MLISDEALMGLSGIVLAIAATQAAVLVRGSEGLERRLWQALTLAILVGAAGRVVNLISLTRTDVDLPFWVSVTMLTNPAMVAVVLALIRPRLRTYRRADELRRASDEAFRRSFTASRDPLGIIDATGRYIDVNDAGLAFFRYRREEIVGQPFRAFLVGDADPRGTVEQAVRSGVDRVERDILRGDGTRVSVECDLISLGSGRILIVGRDLAARRAAEADRLRVERLSAIGELADSVGADLRELLSFVKSSLELSDELGRDRVTLDAPIAAAAEALQLVDQFAAVGRDSVPETPDWEAVPLRPTLEDVVAESERDLEGRVDVALDPVPAGLVVRVPAHALRHIVSAVVLHAVAAALESTHLTPPGRLSRTHVEVSARAAEGDPHGAVEILVEDDARTLDATLRSTMFEPLGPATAPRRPGLGATHALVLQLGGALLLERNADGGRVLVRLPGGSGAAAVAAAEGVPARPSL
;
A
#
# COMPACT_ATOMS: atom_id res chain seq x y z
N MET A 1 7.63 55.52 -69.33
CA MET A 1 6.62 56.37 -68.68
C MET A 1 7.22 56.84 -67.36
N LEU A 2 8.05 57.89 -67.43
CA LEU A 2 8.75 58.45 -66.29
C LEU A 2 7.78 59.37 -65.54
N ILE A 3 7.46 59.01 -64.30
CA ILE A 3 6.72 59.88 -63.38
C ILE A 3 7.61 61.12 -63.17
N SER A 4 7.09 62.32 -63.42
CA SER A 4 7.84 63.56 -63.20
C SER A 4 8.22 63.68 -61.72
N ASP A 5 9.42 64.20 -61.44
CA ASP A 5 9.92 64.37 -60.06
C ASP A 5 8.93 65.16 -59.18
N GLU A 6 8.18 66.10 -59.75
CA GLU A 6 7.09 66.83 -59.06
C GLU A 6 5.94 65.94 -58.56
N ALA A 7 5.57 64.90 -59.31
CA ALA A 7 4.51 63.98 -58.92
C ALA A 7 4.98 63.05 -57.78
N LEU A 8 6.27 62.68 -57.77
CA LEU A 8 6.88 61.96 -56.65
C LEU A 8 7.01 62.86 -55.39
N MET A 9 7.27 64.16 -55.58
CA MET A 9 7.30 65.16 -54.50
C MET A 9 5.94 65.30 -53.80
N GLY A 10 4.85 65.43 -54.55
CA GLY A 10 3.50 65.53 -53.99
C GLY A 10 3.09 64.28 -53.19
N LEU A 11 3.38 63.10 -53.73
CA LEU A 11 3.03 61.82 -53.10
C LEU A 11 3.76 61.60 -51.76
N SER A 12 5.04 61.93 -51.67
CA SER A 12 5.81 61.74 -50.44
C SER A 12 5.36 62.65 -49.28
N GLY A 13 5.03 63.92 -49.59
CA GLY A 13 4.51 64.88 -48.62
C GLY A 13 3.11 64.52 -48.11
N ILE A 14 2.25 64.03 -49.01
CA ILE A 14 0.89 63.57 -48.66
C ILE A 14 0.97 62.33 -47.76
N VAL A 15 1.80 61.34 -48.08
CA VAL A 15 1.97 60.13 -47.26
C VAL A 15 2.46 60.47 -45.85
N LEU A 16 3.37 61.43 -45.71
CA LEU A 16 3.89 61.84 -44.40
C LEU A 16 2.89 62.67 -43.58
N ALA A 17 2.11 63.53 -44.24
CA ALA A 17 1.04 64.29 -43.59
C ALA A 17 -0.08 63.35 -43.09
N ILE A 18 -0.42 62.32 -43.87
CA ILE A 18 -1.37 61.29 -43.45
C ILE A 18 -0.81 60.51 -42.25
N ALA A 19 0.46 60.09 -42.29
CA ALA A 19 1.10 59.37 -41.19
C ALA A 19 1.17 60.20 -39.89
N ALA A 20 1.51 61.49 -39.98
CA ALA A 20 1.54 62.40 -38.83
C ALA A 20 0.12 62.64 -38.25
N THR A 21 -0.89 62.76 -39.12
CA THR A 21 -2.29 62.94 -38.71
C THR A 21 -2.82 61.68 -38.01
N GLN A 22 -2.55 60.50 -38.55
CA GLN A 22 -2.92 59.23 -37.93
C GLN A 22 -2.23 59.01 -36.59
N ALA A 23 -0.93 59.32 -36.49
CA ALA A 23 -0.20 59.25 -35.24
C ALA A 23 -0.76 60.22 -34.18
N ALA A 24 -1.13 61.45 -34.56
CA ALA A 24 -1.75 62.43 -33.67
C ALA A 24 -3.16 62.03 -33.18
N VAL A 25 -3.91 61.28 -33.99
CA VAL A 25 -5.22 60.71 -33.58
C VAL A 25 -5.01 59.60 -32.56
N LEU A 26 -4.00 58.74 -32.74
CA LEU A 26 -3.66 57.66 -31.80
C LEU A 26 -3.16 58.21 -30.43
N VAL A 27 -2.49 59.37 -30.41
CA VAL A 27 -2.15 60.08 -29.17
C VAL A 27 -3.39 60.43 -28.33
N ARG A 28 -4.51 60.81 -28.96
CA ARG A 28 -5.70 61.33 -28.25
C ARG A 28 -6.47 60.24 -27.48
N GLY A 29 -6.33 58.97 -27.85
CA GLY A 29 -7.01 57.84 -27.20
C GLY A 29 -6.17 57.11 -26.15
N SER A 30 -4.95 57.58 -25.85
CA SER A 30 -4.01 56.89 -24.96
C SER A 30 -3.71 57.69 -23.70
N GLU A 31 -3.58 57.01 -22.55
CA GLU A 31 -3.31 57.63 -21.25
C GLU A 31 -1.90 57.31 -20.74
N GLY A 32 -1.36 58.22 -19.91
CA GLY A 32 -0.07 58.03 -19.23
C GLY A 32 1.14 57.93 -20.18
N LEU A 33 1.92 56.86 -20.05
CA LEU A 33 3.20 56.67 -20.74
C LEU A 33 3.02 56.36 -22.25
N GLU A 34 1.89 55.76 -22.63
CA GLU A 34 1.57 55.42 -24.02
C GLU A 34 1.35 56.69 -24.86
N ARG A 35 0.73 57.71 -24.25
CA ARG A 35 0.61 59.04 -24.83
C ARG A 35 1.97 59.68 -25.10
N ARG A 36 2.94 59.54 -24.18
CA ARG A 36 4.31 60.06 -24.36
C ARG A 36 5.07 59.35 -25.48
N LEU A 37 4.84 58.05 -25.66
CA LEU A 37 5.44 57.27 -26.76
C LEU A 37 4.86 57.67 -28.12
N TRP A 38 3.53 57.80 -28.22
CA TRP A 38 2.89 58.29 -29.44
C TRP A 38 3.27 59.74 -29.75
N GLN A 39 3.44 60.59 -28.73
CA GLN A 39 3.94 61.96 -28.91
C GLN A 39 5.37 61.96 -29.43
N ALA A 40 6.27 61.15 -28.87
CA ALA A 40 7.66 61.04 -29.32
C ALA A 40 7.75 60.50 -30.76
N LEU A 41 6.93 59.49 -31.11
CA LEU A 41 6.86 58.94 -32.46
C LEU A 41 6.32 59.95 -33.48
N THR A 42 5.28 60.71 -33.09
CA THR A 42 4.69 61.76 -33.94
C THR A 42 5.67 62.90 -34.16
N LEU A 43 6.34 63.37 -33.09
CA LEU A 43 7.38 64.40 -33.17
C LEU A 43 8.54 63.92 -34.05
N ALA A 44 8.91 62.65 -33.93
CA ALA A 44 9.96 62.06 -34.72
C ALA A 44 9.64 62.07 -36.22
N ILE A 45 8.44 61.65 -36.59
CA ILE A 45 7.97 61.68 -37.98
C ILE A 45 7.92 63.12 -38.51
N LEU A 46 7.45 64.08 -37.70
CA LEU A 46 7.38 65.50 -38.07
C LEU A 46 8.76 66.13 -38.28
N VAL A 47 9.74 65.87 -37.40
CA VAL A 47 11.11 66.37 -37.55
C VAL A 47 11.78 65.77 -38.79
N GLY A 48 11.59 64.46 -39.02
CA GLY A 48 12.06 63.81 -40.25
C GLY A 48 11.42 64.39 -41.52
N ALA A 49 10.13 64.77 -41.44
CA ALA A 49 9.41 65.48 -42.51
C ALA A 49 10.05 66.84 -42.82
N ALA A 50 10.23 67.65 -41.78
CA ALA A 50 10.74 69.00 -41.88
C ALA A 50 12.17 69.01 -42.45
N GLY A 51 13.03 68.08 -42.01
CA GLY A 51 14.38 67.93 -42.54
C GLY A 51 14.41 67.62 -44.04
N ARG A 52 13.48 66.79 -44.55
CA ARG A 52 13.39 66.52 -46.00
C ARG A 52 12.89 67.72 -46.79
N VAL A 53 11.92 68.46 -46.25
CA VAL A 53 11.37 69.67 -46.89
C VAL A 53 12.43 70.78 -46.96
N VAL A 54 13.21 70.98 -45.88
CA VAL A 54 14.31 71.96 -45.86
C VAL A 54 15.39 71.60 -46.88
N ASN A 55 15.81 70.33 -46.92
CA ASN A 55 16.80 69.84 -47.89
C ASN A 55 16.31 70.03 -49.36
N LEU A 56 15.01 69.84 -49.59
CA LEU A 56 14.38 70.03 -50.90
C LEU A 56 14.32 71.52 -51.30
N ILE A 57 13.93 72.41 -50.40
CA ILE A 57 13.88 73.86 -50.65
C ILE A 57 15.30 74.40 -50.93
N SER A 58 16.32 73.91 -50.21
CA SER A 58 17.72 74.29 -50.46
C SER A 58 18.27 73.83 -51.81
N LEU A 59 17.75 72.75 -52.39
CA LEU A 59 18.14 72.32 -53.75
C LEU A 59 17.58 73.24 -54.86
N THR A 60 16.51 74.00 -54.56
CA THR A 60 15.86 74.90 -55.52
C THR A 60 16.36 76.34 -55.48
N ARG A 61 17.14 76.73 -54.46
CA ARG A 61 17.73 78.07 -54.31
C ARG A 61 19.25 77.99 -54.24
N THR A 62 19.91 78.31 -55.34
CA THR A 62 21.38 78.39 -55.45
C THR A 62 21.92 79.58 -54.65
N ASP A 63 22.35 79.34 -53.40
CA ASP A 63 23.47 79.98 -52.66
C ASP A 63 23.40 79.69 -51.14
N VAL A 64 23.21 78.42 -50.75
CA VAL A 64 23.22 78.04 -49.32
C VAL A 64 24.17 76.87 -49.13
N ASP A 65 25.08 76.98 -48.16
CA ASP A 65 26.02 75.94 -47.75
C ASP A 65 25.29 74.63 -47.38
N LEU A 66 25.19 73.73 -48.36
CA LEU A 66 24.62 72.38 -48.25
C LEU A 66 25.21 71.45 -47.16
N PRO A 67 26.50 71.55 -46.73
CA PRO A 67 27.08 70.52 -45.85
C PRO A 67 26.44 70.42 -44.46
N PHE A 68 25.97 71.54 -43.90
CA PHE A 68 25.51 71.59 -42.51
C PHE A 68 24.15 70.90 -42.31
N TRP A 69 23.15 71.25 -43.11
CA TRP A 69 21.78 70.76 -42.95
C TRP A 69 21.62 69.28 -43.34
N VAL A 70 22.33 68.82 -44.37
CA VAL A 70 22.36 67.40 -44.75
C VAL A 70 22.97 66.56 -43.61
N SER A 71 24.05 67.04 -42.98
CA SER A 71 24.69 66.37 -41.85
C SER A 71 23.78 66.30 -40.63
N VAL A 72 23.06 67.37 -40.30
CA VAL A 72 22.10 67.40 -39.17
C VAL A 72 20.96 66.40 -39.39
N THR A 73 20.42 66.31 -40.60
CA THR A 73 19.28 65.41 -40.91
C THR A 73 19.70 63.94 -40.98
N MET A 74 20.90 63.65 -41.49
CA MET A 74 21.46 62.31 -41.48
C MET A 74 21.79 61.81 -40.08
N LEU A 75 22.13 62.69 -39.15
CA LEU A 75 22.44 62.32 -37.77
C LEU A 75 21.17 62.18 -36.89
N THR A 76 20.18 63.06 -37.07
CA THR A 76 18.97 63.09 -36.24
C THR A 76 18.03 61.91 -36.49
N ASN A 77 17.84 61.46 -37.74
CA ASN A 77 16.98 60.32 -38.05
C ASN A 77 17.40 58.99 -37.38
N PRO A 78 18.66 58.51 -37.51
CA PRO A 78 19.10 57.27 -36.85
C PRO A 78 19.16 57.41 -35.33
N ALA A 79 19.53 58.58 -34.80
CA ALA A 79 19.50 58.84 -33.36
C ALA A 79 18.07 58.72 -32.79
N MET A 80 17.10 59.25 -33.51
CA MET A 80 15.69 59.22 -33.13
C MET A 80 15.08 57.81 -33.22
N VAL A 81 15.42 57.03 -34.26
CA VAL A 81 15.06 55.61 -34.34
C VAL A 81 15.72 54.82 -33.19
N ALA A 82 16.98 55.10 -32.87
CA ALA A 82 17.68 54.47 -31.76
C ALA A 82 17.01 54.77 -30.41
N VAL A 83 16.55 56.01 -30.18
CA VAL A 83 15.79 56.40 -28.98
C VAL A 83 14.45 55.64 -28.90
N VAL A 84 13.70 55.57 -30.00
CA VAL A 84 12.43 54.82 -30.03
C VAL A 84 12.66 53.34 -29.75
N LEU A 85 13.68 52.72 -30.36
CA LEU A 85 14.04 51.32 -30.08
C LEU A 85 14.53 51.12 -28.64
N ALA A 86 15.29 52.05 -28.09
CA ALA A 86 15.75 52.02 -26.70
C ALA A 86 14.58 52.11 -25.70
N LEU A 87 13.52 52.86 -26.03
CA LEU A 87 12.32 52.98 -25.22
C LEU A 87 11.41 51.74 -25.31
N ILE A 88 11.30 51.11 -26.49
CA ILE A 88 10.42 49.95 -26.71
C ILE A 88 11.05 48.62 -26.23
N ARG A 89 12.37 48.45 -26.39
CA ARG A 89 13.09 47.21 -26.05
C ARG A 89 12.83 46.69 -24.62
N PRO A 90 12.90 47.51 -23.56
CA PRO A 90 12.62 47.06 -22.20
C PRO A 90 11.22 46.47 -22.06
N ARG A 91 10.22 47.07 -22.71
CA ARG A 91 8.81 46.67 -22.59
C ARG A 91 8.51 45.37 -23.34
N LEU A 92 9.11 45.17 -24.51
CA LEU A 92 9.08 43.89 -25.21
C LEU A 92 9.73 42.77 -24.39
N ARG A 93 10.83 43.08 -23.69
CA ARG A 93 11.48 42.11 -22.77
C ARG A 93 10.57 41.78 -21.60
N THR A 94 9.95 42.76 -20.96
CA THR A 94 9.02 42.53 -19.84
C THR A 94 7.81 41.69 -20.27
N TYR A 95 7.21 42.00 -21.42
CA TYR A 95 6.06 41.26 -21.93
C TYR A 95 6.43 39.80 -22.25
N ARG A 96 7.53 39.58 -22.99
CA ARG A 96 8.01 38.23 -23.32
C ARG A 96 8.34 37.44 -22.07
N ARG A 97 9.01 38.06 -21.09
CA ARG A 97 9.38 37.39 -19.85
C ARG A 97 8.16 37.04 -19.01
N ALA A 98 7.13 37.89 -18.97
CA ALA A 98 5.88 37.59 -18.28
C ALA A 98 5.10 36.45 -18.97
N ASP A 99 5.05 36.45 -20.30
CA ASP A 99 4.41 35.40 -21.09
C ASP A 99 5.16 34.06 -20.98
N GLU A 100 6.50 34.08 -21.04
CA GLU A 100 7.35 32.91 -20.82
C GLU A 100 7.18 32.35 -19.40
N LEU A 101 7.19 33.20 -18.36
CA LEU A 101 6.96 32.77 -16.98
C LEU A 101 5.57 32.16 -16.80
N ARG A 102 4.54 32.77 -17.41
CA ARG A 102 3.18 32.24 -17.37
C ARG A 102 3.09 30.87 -18.05
N ARG A 103 3.64 30.74 -19.25
CA ARG A 103 3.67 29.46 -20.00
C ARG A 103 4.44 28.39 -19.24
N ALA A 104 5.59 28.73 -18.66
CA ALA A 104 6.39 27.82 -17.86
C ALA A 104 5.63 27.36 -16.60
N SER A 105 4.91 28.26 -15.93
CA SER A 105 4.07 27.93 -14.78
C SER A 105 2.90 27.02 -15.17
N ASP A 106 2.20 27.32 -16.26
CA ASP A 106 1.08 26.52 -16.75
C ASP A 106 1.54 25.11 -17.16
N GLU A 107 2.70 25.01 -17.81
CA GLU A 107 3.28 23.73 -18.20
C GLU A 107 3.77 22.92 -16.99
N ALA A 108 4.44 23.56 -16.03
CA ALA A 108 4.84 22.92 -14.78
C ALA A 108 3.62 22.40 -14.01
N PHE A 109 2.54 23.19 -13.92
CA PHE A 109 1.29 22.76 -13.30
C PHE A 109 0.69 21.55 -14.02
N ARG A 110 0.56 21.60 -15.36
CA ARG A 110 0.01 20.48 -16.14
C ARG A 110 0.83 19.21 -15.97
N ARG A 111 2.17 19.32 -15.97
CA ARG A 111 3.06 18.18 -15.75
C ARG A 111 2.86 17.59 -14.36
N SER A 112 2.87 18.41 -13.31
CA SER A 112 2.65 17.94 -11.93
C SER A 112 1.26 17.32 -11.74
N PHE A 113 0.21 17.92 -12.30
CA PHE A 113 -1.16 17.42 -12.23
C PHE A 113 -1.28 16.04 -12.90
N THR A 114 -0.70 15.88 -14.09
CA THR A 114 -0.78 14.63 -14.87
C THR A 114 0.12 13.54 -14.30
N ALA A 115 1.31 13.89 -13.80
CA ALA A 115 2.27 12.93 -13.26
C ALA A 115 1.95 12.46 -11.83
N SER A 116 1.04 13.14 -11.13
CA SER A 116 0.62 12.74 -9.78
C SER A 116 0.01 11.33 -9.79
N ARG A 117 0.42 10.50 -8.83
CA ARG A 117 -0.17 9.18 -8.57
C ARG A 117 -1.47 9.26 -7.76
N ASP A 118 -1.68 10.38 -7.08
CA ASP A 118 -2.90 10.61 -6.34
C ASP A 118 -4.01 11.06 -7.30
N PRO A 119 -5.26 10.60 -7.08
CA PRO A 119 -6.45 11.15 -7.74
C PRO A 119 -6.56 12.66 -7.56
N LEU A 120 -6.41 13.41 -8.65
CA LEU A 120 -6.57 14.87 -8.66
C LEU A 120 -7.74 15.27 -9.54
N GLY A 121 -8.59 16.16 -9.04
CA GLY A 121 -9.68 16.77 -9.78
C GLY A 121 -9.71 18.27 -9.59
N ILE A 122 -10.13 19.02 -10.60
CA ILE A 122 -10.32 20.47 -10.50
C ILE A 122 -11.81 20.75 -10.68
N ILE A 123 -12.41 21.49 -9.75
CA ILE A 123 -13.79 21.94 -9.83
C ILE A 123 -13.88 23.46 -9.97
N ASP A 124 -14.95 23.93 -10.60
CA ASP A 124 -15.33 25.34 -10.63
C ASP A 124 -16.03 25.79 -9.33
N ALA A 125 -16.32 27.08 -9.23
CA ALA A 125 -17.02 27.68 -8.10
C ALA A 125 -18.46 27.15 -7.89
N THR A 126 -19.04 26.48 -8.90
CA THR A 126 -20.35 25.84 -8.81
C THR A 126 -20.26 24.38 -8.35
N GLY A 127 -19.04 23.87 -8.17
CA GLY A 127 -18.76 22.49 -7.77
C GLY A 127 -18.81 21.50 -8.93
N ARG A 128 -18.60 21.93 -10.18
CA ARG A 128 -18.52 21.04 -11.35
C ARG A 128 -17.09 20.76 -11.74
N TYR A 129 -16.80 19.52 -12.11
CA TYR A 129 -15.47 19.14 -12.58
C TYR A 129 -15.11 19.85 -13.89
N ILE A 130 -14.00 20.57 -13.87
CA ILE A 130 -13.35 21.15 -15.06
C ILE A 130 -12.37 20.13 -15.65
N ASP A 131 -11.62 19.44 -14.78
CA ASP A 131 -10.56 18.53 -15.19
C ASP A 131 -10.32 17.45 -14.11
N VAL A 132 -9.72 16.34 -14.51
CA VAL A 132 -9.30 15.24 -13.64
C VAL A 132 -8.04 14.60 -14.23
N ASN A 133 -7.09 14.18 -13.40
CA ASN A 133 -5.87 13.53 -13.89
C ASN A 133 -6.10 12.04 -14.18
N ASP A 134 -5.13 11.39 -14.82
CA ASP A 134 -5.25 9.98 -15.21
C ASP A 134 -5.32 9.04 -14.00
N ALA A 135 -4.63 9.38 -12.91
CA ALA A 135 -4.76 8.65 -11.65
C ALA A 135 -6.19 8.70 -11.09
N GLY A 136 -6.86 9.86 -11.20
CA GLY A 136 -8.26 10.02 -10.84
C GLY A 136 -9.17 9.16 -11.72
N LEU A 137 -8.99 9.17 -13.03
CA LEU A 137 -9.77 8.32 -13.95
C LEU A 137 -9.62 6.83 -13.60
N ALA A 138 -8.39 6.37 -13.37
CA ALA A 138 -8.12 4.98 -13.00
C ALA A 138 -8.75 4.61 -11.65
N PHE A 139 -8.70 5.53 -10.69
CA PHE A 139 -9.24 5.33 -9.34
C PHE A 139 -10.77 5.33 -9.31
N PHE A 140 -11.41 6.30 -9.94
CA PHE A 140 -12.87 6.43 -9.98
C PHE A 140 -13.52 5.46 -10.97
N ARG A 141 -12.75 4.89 -11.92
CA ARG A 141 -13.22 3.96 -12.96
C ARG A 141 -14.31 4.54 -13.87
N TYR A 142 -14.26 5.85 -14.09
CA TYR A 142 -15.07 6.54 -15.09
C TYR A 142 -14.18 7.06 -16.22
N ARG A 143 -14.78 7.28 -17.38
CA ARG A 143 -14.15 8.00 -18.47
C ARG A 143 -14.16 9.50 -18.20
N ARG A 144 -13.23 10.21 -18.81
CA ARG A 144 -13.07 11.66 -18.63
C ARG A 144 -14.34 12.42 -18.99
N GLU A 145 -15.02 12.01 -20.04
CA GLU A 145 -16.26 12.61 -20.53
C GLU A 145 -17.45 12.39 -19.58
N GLU A 146 -17.37 11.36 -18.73
CA GLU A 146 -18.39 11.05 -17.73
C GLU A 146 -18.18 11.86 -16.44
N ILE A 147 -16.96 12.32 -16.16
CA ILE A 147 -16.64 13.15 -14.98
C ILE A 147 -16.71 14.64 -15.31
N VAL A 148 -16.07 15.08 -16.39
CA VAL A 148 -15.94 16.51 -16.71
C VAL A 148 -17.32 17.10 -17.01
N GLY A 149 -17.62 18.23 -16.36
CA GLY A 149 -18.91 18.91 -16.41
C GLY A 149 -19.93 18.41 -15.40
N GLN A 150 -19.73 17.23 -14.80
CA GLN A 150 -20.63 16.72 -13.77
C GLN A 150 -20.39 17.40 -12.41
N PRO A 151 -21.44 17.55 -11.59
CA PRO A 151 -21.28 18.09 -10.25
C PRO A 151 -20.56 17.08 -9.36
N PHE A 152 -19.60 17.55 -8.56
CA PHE A 152 -18.82 16.75 -7.60
C PHE A 152 -19.69 15.81 -6.75
N ARG A 153 -20.86 16.31 -6.32
CA ARG A 153 -21.84 15.59 -5.50
C ARG A 153 -22.41 14.33 -6.14
N ALA A 154 -22.37 14.21 -7.47
CA ALA A 154 -22.91 13.05 -8.17
C ALA A 154 -22.13 11.75 -7.87
N PHE A 155 -20.89 11.88 -7.40
CA PHE A 155 -20.01 10.75 -7.11
C PHE A 155 -19.91 10.41 -5.63
N LEU A 156 -20.52 11.24 -4.76
CA LEU A 156 -20.54 11.03 -3.31
C LEU A 156 -21.68 10.08 -2.92
N VAL A 157 -21.44 9.23 -1.93
CA VAL A 157 -22.46 8.37 -1.32
C VAL A 157 -23.04 9.07 -0.11
N GLY A 158 -24.39 9.15 -0.05
CA GLY A 158 -25.13 9.76 1.05
C GLY A 158 -25.47 11.24 0.83
N ASP A 159 -26.12 11.82 1.84
CA ASP A 159 -26.65 13.20 1.80
C ASP A 159 -25.59 14.22 2.29
N ALA A 160 -24.36 14.06 1.79
CA ALA A 160 -23.29 15.00 2.10
C ALA A 160 -23.63 16.39 1.51
N ASP A 161 -23.38 17.47 2.25
CA ASP A 161 -23.52 18.85 1.74
C ASP A 161 -22.23 19.30 1.04
N PRO A 162 -22.10 19.14 -0.29
CA PRO A 162 -20.93 19.58 -1.05
C PRO A 162 -20.77 21.10 -1.06
N ARG A 163 -21.86 21.87 -0.88
CA ARG A 163 -21.79 23.34 -0.95
C ARG A 163 -21.12 23.89 0.29
N GLY A 164 -21.49 23.40 1.47
CA GLY A 164 -20.83 23.75 2.73
C GLY A 164 -19.32 23.47 2.70
N THR A 165 -18.91 22.30 2.19
CA THR A 165 -17.49 21.91 2.09
C THR A 165 -16.71 22.79 1.10
N VAL A 166 -17.30 23.09 -0.06
CA VAL A 166 -16.71 23.99 -1.06
C VAL A 166 -16.57 25.41 -0.53
N GLU A 167 -17.60 25.94 0.13
CA GLU A 167 -17.56 27.26 0.74
C GLU A 167 -16.55 27.35 1.88
N GLN A 168 -16.42 26.29 2.67
CA GLN A 168 -15.42 26.19 3.74
C GLN A 168 -14.01 26.21 3.16
N ALA A 169 -13.71 25.37 2.17
CA ALA A 169 -12.40 25.35 1.51
C ALA A 169 -12.02 26.70 0.87
N VAL A 170 -13.00 27.43 0.32
CA VAL A 170 -12.78 28.80 -0.21
C VAL A 170 -12.45 29.78 0.91
N ARG A 171 -13.02 29.63 2.11
CA ARG A 171 -12.78 30.52 3.26
C ARG A 171 -11.49 30.17 4.03
N SER A 172 -11.20 28.89 4.26
CA SER A 172 -10.05 28.41 5.04
C SER A 172 -8.79 28.18 4.21
N GLY A 173 -8.92 28.09 2.88
CA GLY A 173 -7.83 27.78 1.94
C GLY A 173 -7.59 26.28 1.76
N VAL A 174 -7.80 25.47 2.81
CA VAL A 174 -7.78 24.00 2.79
C VAL A 174 -8.90 23.47 3.67
N ASP A 175 -9.62 22.46 3.18
CA ASP A 175 -10.55 21.66 3.98
C ASP A 175 -10.30 20.17 3.74
N ARG A 176 -10.21 19.39 4.82
CA ARG A 176 -9.93 17.95 4.77
C ARG A 176 -11.14 17.19 5.26
N VAL A 177 -11.66 16.29 4.43
CA VAL A 177 -12.88 15.58 4.77
C VAL A 177 -12.88 14.14 4.26
N GLU A 178 -13.31 13.21 5.10
CA GLU A 178 -13.57 11.83 4.69
C GLU A 178 -14.94 11.70 4.03
N ARG A 179 -14.97 11.01 2.89
CA ARG A 179 -16.18 10.79 2.09
C ARG A 179 -16.16 9.40 1.48
N ASP A 180 -17.33 8.80 1.45
CA ASP A 180 -17.55 7.59 0.67
C ASP A 180 -17.96 7.98 -0.75
N ILE A 181 -17.32 7.34 -1.73
CA ILE A 181 -17.55 7.57 -3.16
C ILE A 181 -18.03 6.30 -3.84
N LEU A 182 -18.75 6.48 -4.94
CA LEU A 182 -19.17 5.40 -5.83
C LEU A 182 -18.32 5.39 -7.10
N ARG A 183 -17.56 4.31 -7.30
CA ARG A 183 -16.80 4.09 -8.54
C ARG A 183 -17.72 3.65 -9.68
N GLY A 184 -17.26 3.77 -10.92
CA GLY A 184 -18.03 3.42 -12.12
C GLY A 184 -18.43 1.94 -12.23
N ASP A 185 -17.79 1.06 -11.47
CA ASP A 185 -18.12 -0.36 -11.33
C ASP A 185 -19.12 -0.68 -10.21
N GLY A 186 -19.62 0.36 -9.51
CA GLY A 186 -20.54 0.22 -8.39
C GLY A 186 -19.87 -0.07 -7.04
N THR A 187 -18.54 -0.15 -6.98
CA THR A 187 -17.83 -0.35 -5.70
C THR A 187 -17.84 0.94 -4.87
N ARG A 188 -18.03 0.80 -3.55
CA ARG A 188 -17.98 1.90 -2.58
C ARG A 188 -16.60 1.95 -1.95
N VAL A 189 -15.97 3.11 -1.98
CA VAL A 189 -14.65 3.31 -1.38
C VAL A 189 -14.65 4.56 -0.52
N SER A 190 -13.97 4.48 0.63
CA SER A 190 -13.80 5.60 1.55
C SER A 190 -12.52 6.34 1.21
N VAL A 191 -12.63 7.65 1.03
CA VAL A 191 -11.56 8.51 0.51
C VAL A 191 -11.44 9.75 1.38
N GLU A 192 -10.20 10.08 1.73
CA GLU A 192 -9.86 11.38 2.31
C GLU A 192 -9.69 12.38 1.17
N CYS A 193 -10.47 13.46 1.20
CA CYS A 193 -10.45 14.51 0.19
C CYS A 193 -9.92 15.81 0.80
N ASP A 194 -8.83 16.32 0.25
CA ASP A 194 -8.34 17.68 0.53
C ASP A 194 -8.84 18.62 -0.57
N LEU A 195 -9.62 19.65 -0.19
CA LEU A 195 -10.08 20.69 -1.09
C LEU A 195 -9.21 21.94 -0.89
N ILE A 196 -8.50 22.34 -1.95
CA ILE A 196 -7.51 23.42 -1.94
C ILE A 196 -7.96 24.51 -2.92
N SER A 197 -8.12 25.75 -2.45
CA SER A 197 -8.47 26.88 -3.32
C SER A 197 -7.26 27.30 -4.18
N LEU A 198 -7.42 27.29 -5.51
CA LEU A 198 -6.39 27.75 -6.46
C LEU A 198 -6.50 29.26 -6.78
N GLY A 199 -7.45 29.96 -6.15
CA GLY A 199 -7.84 31.31 -6.54
C GLY A 199 -8.66 31.33 -7.83
N SER A 200 -9.22 32.48 -8.20
CA SER A 200 -10.08 32.67 -9.40
C SER A 200 -11.36 31.81 -9.45
N GLY A 201 -11.81 31.27 -8.31
CA GLY A 201 -13.01 30.43 -8.23
C GLY A 201 -12.79 29.00 -8.69
N ARG A 202 -11.56 28.49 -8.65
CA ARG A 202 -11.23 27.07 -8.92
C ARG A 202 -10.71 26.39 -7.66
N ILE A 203 -11.05 25.12 -7.49
CA ILE A 203 -10.64 24.32 -6.34
C ILE A 203 -10.01 23.02 -6.85
N LEU A 204 -8.85 22.69 -6.32
CA LEU A 204 -8.18 21.41 -6.51
C LEU A 204 -8.65 20.44 -5.43
N ILE A 205 -9.10 19.26 -5.85
CA ILE A 205 -9.46 18.14 -5.00
C ILE A 205 -8.33 17.12 -5.10
N VAL A 206 -7.76 16.75 -3.95
CA VAL A 206 -6.79 15.66 -3.82
C VAL A 206 -7.47 14.53 -3.08
N GLY A 207 -7.67 13.39 -3.74
CA GLY A 207 -8.24 12.19 -3.12
C GLY A 207 -7.15 11.24 -2.67
N ARG A 208 -7.30 10.65 -1.48
CA ARG A 208 -6.44 9.57 -0.98
C ARG A 208 -7.28 8.38 -0.53
N ASP A 209 -6.92 7.20 -1.03
CA ASP A 209 -7.60 5.97 -0.65
C ASP A 209 -7.28 5.60 0.80
N LEU A 210 -8.33 5.44 1.62
CA LEU A 210 -8.19 5.02 3.02
C LEU A 210 -8.14 3.50 3.17
N ALA A 211 -8.44 2.72 2.13
CA ALA A 211 -8.52 1.25 2.23
C ALA A 211 -7.18 0.64 2.67
N ALA A 212 -6.07 1.02 2.01
CA ALA A 212 -4.75 0.49 2.34
C ALA A 212 -4.30 0.89 3.75
N ARG A 213 -4.61 2.13 4.16
CA ARG A 213 -4.26 2.64 5.49
C ARG A 213 -5.05 1.94 6.59
N ARG A 214 -6.36 1.80 6.43
CA ARG A 214 -7.23 1.14 7.41
C ARG A 214 -6.91 -0.35 7.55
N ALA A 215 -6.55 -1.03 6.46
CA ALA A 215 -6.10 -2.42 6.53
C ALA A 215 -4.81 -2.55 7.36
N ALA A 216 -3.79 -1.74 7.07
CA ALA A 216 -2.54 -1.76 7.81
C ALA A 216 -2.71 -1.39 9.30
N GLU A 217 -3.59 -0.43 9.60
CA GLU A 217 -3.89 -0.02 10.99
C GLU A 217 -4.66 -1.12 11.75
N ALA A 218 -5.61 -1.79 11.10
CA ALA A 218 -6.32 -2.93 11.67
C ALA A 218 -5.40 -4.12 11.94
N ASP A 219 -4.50 -4.43 11.01
CA ASP A 219 -3.51 -5.50 11.16
C ASP A 219 -2.56 -5.19 12.32
N ARG A 220 -2.10 -3.94 12.42
CA ARG A 220 -1.22 -3.50 13.51
C ARG A 220 -1.91 -3.58 14.87
N LEU A 221 -3.15 -3.09 14.99
CA LEU A 221 -3.96 -3.21 16.20
C LEU A 221 -4.23 -4.67 16.57
N ARG A 222 -4.38 -5.55 15.57
CA ARG A 222 -4.56 -6.98 15.79
C ARG A 222 -3.30 -7.60 16.38
N VAL A 223 -2.12 -7.27 15.85
CA VAL A 223 -0.82 -7.72 16.39
C VAL A 223 -0.58 -7.19 17.79
N GLU A 224 -0.83 -5.90 18.05
CA GLU A 224 -0.66 -5.28 19.37
C GLU A 224 -1.58 -5.92 20.43
N ARG A 225 -2.85 -6.20 20.07
CA ARG A 225 -3.79 -6.91 20.96
C ARG A 225 -3.34 -8.33 21.25
N LEU A 226 -2.86 -9.06 20.25
CA LEU A 226 -2.36 -10.42 20.42
C LEU A 226 -1.10 -10.44 21.30
N SER A 227 -0.19 -9.49 21.13
CA SER A 227 0.99 -9.33 21.98
C SER A 227 0.61 -9.05 23.44
N ALA A 228 -0.35 -8.17 23.70
CA ALA A 228 -0.79 -7.87 25.07
C ALA A 228 -1.52 -9.05 25.74
N ILE A 229 -2.34 -9.77 24.98
CA ILE A 229 -2.93 -11.04 25.45
C ILE A 229 -1.83 -12.06 25.73
N GLY A 230 -0.77 -12.03 24.92
CA GLY A 230 0.37 -12.91 25.06
C GLY A 230 1.19 -12.73 26.32
N GLU A 231 1.55 -11.50 26.65
CA GLU A 231 2.25 -11.18 27.89
C GLU A 231 1.44 -11.59 29.13
N LEU A 232 0.11 -11.40 29.08
CA LEU A 232 -0.78 -11.85 30.15
C LEU A 232 -0.87 -13.38 30.19
N ALA A 233 -0.94 -14.05 29.04
CA ALA A 233 -0.99 -15.50 28.96
C ALA A 233 0.31 -16.16 29.44
N ASP A 234 1.47 -15.52 29.24
CA ASP A 234 2.74 -15.99 29.77
C ASP A 234 2.80 -15.88 31.30
N SER A 235 2.44 -14.73 31.87
CA SER A 235 2.44 -14.54 33.33
C SER A 235 1.40 -15.42 34.02
N VAL A 236 0.14 -15.35 33.56
CA VAL A 236 -0.97 -16.12 34.16
C VAL A 236 -0.79 -17.61 33.88
N GLY A 237 -0.26 -17.96 32.71
CA GLY A 237 0.00 -19.34 32.33
C GLY A 237 1.13 -19.97 33.13
N ALA A 238 2.18 -19.22 33.48
CA ALA A 238 3.22 -19.72 34.39
C ALA A 238 2.62 -20.06 35.76
N ASP A 239 1.82 -19.15 36.34
CA ASP A 239 1.18 -19.34 37.64
C ASP A 239 0.19 -20.52 37.64
N LEU A 240 -0.67 -20.60 36.62
CA LEU A 240 -1.63 -21.70 36.47
C LEU A 240 -0.94 -23.04 36.30
N ARG A 241 0.16 -23.08 35.54
CA ARG A 241 0.93 -24.29 35.29
C ARG A 241 1.60 -24.79 36.56
N GLU A 242 2.14 -23.90 37.38
CA GLU A 242 2.71 -24.25 38.67
C GLU A 242 1.66 -24.90 39.58
N LEU A 243 0.48 -24.29 39.69
CA LEU A 243 -0.61 -24.81 40.53
C LEU A 243 -1.17 -26.13 40.01
N LEU A 244 -1.43 -26.24 38.71
CA LEU A 244 -1.98 -27.45 38.10
C LEU A 244 -0.98 -28.61 38.11
N SER A 245 0.32 -28.33 37.96
CA SER A 245 1.37 -29.34 38.11
C SER A 245 1.41 -29.88 39.53
N PHE A 246 1.29 -29.00 40.54
CA PHE A 246 1.21 -29.43 41.94
C PHE A 246 -0.02 -30.31 42.21
N VAL A 247 -1.19 -29.93 41.67
CA VAL A 247 -2.42 -30.73 41.78
C VAL A 247 -2.24 -32.09 41.12
N LYS A 248 -1.72 -32.14 39.88
CA LYS A 248 -1.44 -33.38 39.16
C LYS A 248 -0.50 -34.30 39.96
N SER A 249 0.64 -33.78 40.38
CA SER A 249 1.63 -34.55 41.16
C SER A 249 1.08 -35.03 42.51
N SER A 250 0.21 -34.25 43.16
CA SER A 250 -0.46 -34.66 44.39
C SER A 250 -1.46 -35.79 44.17
N LEU A 251 -2.17 -35.77 43.04
CA LEU A 251 -3.12 -36.82 42.65
C LEU A 251 -2.37 -38.11 42.26
N GLU A 252 -1.31 -38.01 41.45
CA GLU A 252 -0.45 -39.14 41.06
C GLU A 252 0.16 -39.82 42.30
N LEU A 253 0.68 -39.04 43.24
CA LEU A 253 1.25 -39.57 44.48
C LEU A 253 0.19 -40.24 45.37
N SER A 254 -1.05 -39.74 45.37
CA SER A 254 -2.15 -40.35 46.12
C SER A 254 -2.58 -41.69 45.53
N ASP A 255 -2.58 -41.78 44.20
CA ASP A 255 -2.88 -43.01 43.43
C ASP A 255 -1.81 -44.09 43.68
N GLU A 256 -0.52 -43.72 43.55
CA GLU A 256 0.62 -44.62 43.82
C GLU A 256 0.64 -45.14 45.27
N LEU A 257 0.25 -44.31 46.24
CA LEU A 257 0.24 -44.68 47.66
C LEU A 257 -1.01 -45.50 48.05
N GLY A 258 -1.94 -45.75 47.11
CA GLY A 258 -3.15 -46.53 47.32
C GLY A 258 -4.04 -46.00 48.44
N ARG A 259 -3.98 -44.68 48.71
CA ARG A 259 -4.61 -44.07 49.89
C ARG A 259 -6.11 -43.84 49.75
N ASP A 260 -6.64 -43.83 48.53
CA ASP A 260 -8.06 -43.61 48.26
C ASP A 260 -8.76 -44.81 47.60
N ARG A 261 -10.02 -45.06 47.96
CA ARG A 261 -10.92 -46.06 47.33
C ARG A 261 -11.56 -45.56 46.03
N VAL A 262 -11.18 -44.36 45.58
CA VAL A 262 -11.75 -43.66 44.42
C VAL A 262 -10.70 -43.65 43.32
N THR A 263 -11.08 -44.03 42.10
CA THR A 263 -10.23 -43.95 40.90
C THR A 263 -9.81 -42.50 40.63
N LEU A 264 -8.50 -42.23 40.61
CA LEU A 264 -7.93 -40.89 40.39
C LEU A 264 -7.57 -40.61 38.93
N ASP A 265 -7.73 -41.58 38.02
CA ASP A 265 -7.47 -41.46 36.58
C ASP A 265 -8.16 -40.24 35.95
N ALA A 266 -9.43 -40.00 36.29
CA ALA A 266 -10.21 -38.90 35.72
C ALA A 266 -9.75 -37.51 36.20
N PRO A 267 -9.52 -37.28 37.52
CA PRO A 267 -8.87 -36.07 38.02
C PRO A 267 -7.47 -35.81 37.43
N ILE A 268 -6.64 -36.85 37.29
CA ILE A 268 -5.28 -36.73 36.72
C ILE A 268 -5.36 -36.33 35.25
N ALA A 269 -6.24 -36.97 34.47
CA ALA A 269 -6.48 -36.63 33.08
C ALA A 269 -7.01 -35.19 32.91
N ALA A 270 -7.91 -34.74 33.79
CA ALA A 270 -8.42 -33.37 33.77
C ALA A 270 -7.35 -32.32 34.11
N ALA A 271 -6.43 -32.63 35.04
CA ALA A 271 -5.30 -31.76 35.36
C ALA A 271 -4.29 -31.68 34.20
N ALA A 272 -4.03 -32.80 33.52
CA ALA A 272 -3.21 -32.83 32.32
C ALA A 272 -3.84 -32.03 31.17
N GLU A 273 -5.15 -32.14 30.96
CA GLU A 273 -5.90 -31.36 29.96
C GLU A 273 -5.84 -29.85 30.25
N ALA A 274 -5.97 -29.45 31.52
CA ALA A 274 -5.85 -28.06 31.93
C ALA A 274 -4.43 -27.49 31.72
N LEU A 275 -3.39 -28.28 31.99
CA LEU A 275 -2.00 -27.91 31.71
C LEU A 275 -1.76 -27.69 30.22
N GLN A 276 -2.31 -28.56 29.37
CA GLN A 276 -2.21 -28.45 27.91
C GLN A 276 -2.90 -27.18 27.37
N LEU A 277 -4.07 -26.83 27.90
CA LEU A 277 -4.79 -25.59 27.55
C LEU A 277 -3.98 -24.34 27.92
N VAL A 278 -3.36 -24.35 29.10
CA VAL A 278 -2.47 -23.27 29.55
C VAL A 278 -1.25 -23.13 28.64
N ASP A 279 -0.68 -24.25 28.20
CA ASP A 279 0.43 -24.26 27.25
C ASP A 279 0.06 -23.68 25.89
N GLN A 280 -1.13 -24.00 25.36
CA GLN A 280 -1.63 -23.44 24.12
C GLN A 280 -1.89 -21.93 24.23
N PHE A 281 -2.52 -21.49 25.32
CA PHE A 281 -2.75 -20.07 25.58
C PHE A 281 -1.45 -19.27 25.68
N ALA A 282 -0.45 -19.80 26.39
CA ALA A 282 0.86 -19.16 26.51
C ALA A 282 1.65 -19.19 25.18
N ALA A 283 1.42 -20.19 24.32
CA ALA A 283 2.04 -20.23 22.99
C ALA A 283 1.52 -19.13 22.06
N VAL A 284 0.21 -18.83 22.08
CA VAL A 284 -0.38 -17.69 21.36
C VAL A 284 0.32 -16.37 21.69
N GLY A 285 0.84 -16.24 22.91
CA GLY A 285 1.58 -15.07 23.37
C GLY A 285 3.05 -15.03 23.00
N ARG A 286 3.69 -16.20 23.03
CA ARG A 286 5.10 -16.37 22.67
C ARG A 286 5.37 -16.31 21.17
N ASP A 287 4.33 -16.33 20.33
CA ASP A 287 4.42 -16.18 18.87
C ASP A 287 4.79 -14.76 18.40
N SER A 288 5.55 -14.00 19.20
CA SER A 288 6.50 -13.04 18.66
C SER A 288 7.85 -13.73 18.64
N VAL A 289 8.18 -14.38 17.51
CA VAL A 289 9.56 -14.75 17.23
C VAL A 289 10.44 -13.54 17.59
N PRO A 290 11.37 -13.66 18.56
CA PRO A 290 12.17 -12.53 19.00
C PRO A 290 12.85 -11.88 17.78
N GLU A 291 13.06 -10.56 17.80
CA GLU A 291 13.72 -9.84 16.69
C GLU A 291 15.04 -10.49 16.24
N THR A 292 15.67 -11.25 17.15
CA THR A 292 16.76 -12.20 16.86
C THR A 292 16.41 -13.61 17.35
N PRO A 293 15.92 -14.52 16.50
CA PRO A 293 15.63 -15.90 16.88
C PRO A 293 16.96 -16.65 17.05
N ASP A 294 17.09 -17.46 18.09
CA ASP A 294 18.25 -18.35 18.23
C ASP A 294 18.09 -19.55 17.30
N TRP A 295 18.55 -19.38 16.06
CA TRP A 295 18.40 -20.38 15.01
C TRP A 295 19.39 -21.51 15.21
N GLU A 296 18.88 -22.64 15.67
CA GLU A 296 19.66 -23.86 15.86
C GLU A 296 19.37 -24.87 14.74
N ALA A 297 20.35 -25.72 14.46
CA ALA A 297 20.20 -26.87 13.59
C ALA A 297 19.80 -28.08 14.45
N VAL A 298 18.49 -28.32 14.55
CA VAL A 298 17.92 -29.30 15.49
C VAL A 298 17.67 -30.62 14.75
N PRO A 299 18.22 -31.75 15.22
CA PRO A 299 17.94 -33.07 14.65
C PRO A 299 16.49 -33.46 14.92
N LEU A 300 15.76 -33.81 13.87
CA LEU A 300 14.31 -34.04 13.97
C LEU A 300 13.96 -35.37 14.66
N ARG A 301 14.74 -36.42 14.40
CA ARG A 301 14.52 -37.77 14.95
C ARG A 301 14.36 -37.80 16.48
N PRO A 302 15.34 -37.32 17.29
CA PRO A 302 15.22 -37.41 18.75
C PRO A 302 14.00 -36.64 19.28
N THR A 303 13.65 -35.49 18.67
CA THR A 303 12.47 -34.73 19.08
C THR A 303 11.17 -35.48 18.80
N LEU A 304 11.07 -36.19 17.66
CA LEU A 304 9.89 -37.02 17.36
C LEU A 304 9.82 -38.26 18.28
N GLU A 305 10.94 -38.93 18.51
CA GLU A 305 11.03 -40.08 19.41
C GLU A 305 10.62 -39.70 20.84
N ASP A 306 11.11 -38.57 21.35
CA ASP A 306 10.77 -38.07 22.69
C ASP A 306 9.28 -37.76 22.83
N VAL A 307 8.69 -37.03 21.86
CA VAL A 307 7.27 -36.64 21.92
C VAL A 307 6.34 -37.84 21.77
N VAL A 308 6.67 -38.79 20.89
CA VAL A 308 5.88 -40.02 20.73
C VAL A 308 5.96 -40.88 21.99
N ALA A 309 7.15 -41.09 22.56
CA ALA A 309 7.33 -41.87 23.78
C ALA A 309 6.69 -41.22 25.03
N GLU A 310 6.61 -39.88 25.07
CA GLU A 310 5.84 -39.13 26.06
C GLU A 310 4.33 -39.36 25.87
N SER A 311 3.85 -39.24 24.63
CA SER A 311 2.42 -39.43 24.29
C SER A 311 1.95 -40.87 24.55
N GLU A 312 2.74 -41.88 24.21
CA GLU A 312 2.40 -43.30 24.48
C GLU A 312 2.28 -43.58 25.98
N ARG A 313 3.17 -43.00 26.80
CA ARG A 313 3.16 -43.14 28.26
C ARG A 313 1.91 -42.48 28.87
N ASP A 314 1.61 -41.26 28.45
CA ASP A 314 0.49 -40.48 29.00
C ASP A 314 -0.88 -41.07 28.65
N LEU A 315 -0.97 -41.86 27.58
CA LEU A 315 -2.23 -42.40 27.06
C LEU A 315 -2.53 -43.84 27.49
N GLU A 316 -1.62 -44.51 28.21
CA GLU A 316 -1.77 -45.87 28.77
C GLU A 316 -2.45 -46.89 27.83
N GLY A 317 -2.17 -46.82 26.53
CA GLY A 317 -2.71 -47.74 25.52
C GLY A 317 -4.14 -47.49 25.07
N ARG A 318 -4.70 -46.30 25.34
CA ARG A 318 -5.98 -45.81 24.79
C ARG A 318 -5.90 -45.45 23.30
N VAL A 319 -4.74 -45.01 22.85
CA VAL A 319 -4.40 -44.70 21.45
C VAL A 319 -3.04 -45.32 21.17
N ASP A 320 -2.87 -45.93 19.99
CA ASP A 320 -1.59 -46.49 19.55
C ASP A 320 -0.88 -45.42 18.70
N VAL A 321 0.23 -44.86 19.20
CA VAL A 321 0.97 -43.77 18.54
C VAL A 321 2.27 -44.34 17.99
N ALA A 322 2.33 -44.59 16.69
CA ALA A 322 3.53 -45.14 16.05
C ALA A 322 4.37 -44.05 15.39
N LEU A 323 5.69 -44.22 15.47
CA LEU A 323 6.67 -43.43 14.73
C LEU A 323 7.27 -44.27 13.60
N ASP A 324 7.06 -43.85 12.36
CA ASP A 324 7.71 -44.46 11.21
C ASP A 324 9.23 -44.20 11.22
N PRO A 325 10.05 -45.06 10.58
CA PRO A 325 11.49 -44.87 10.53
C PRO A 325 11.90 -43.50 9.95
N VAL A 326 12.28 -42.56 10.81
CA VAL A 326 12.72 -41.21 10.43
C VAL A 326 14.21 -41.23 10.02
N PRO A 327 14.62 -40.76 8.84
CA PRO A 327 16.03 -40.72 8.45
C PRO A 327 16.91 -39.92 9.43
N ALA A 328 18.11 -40.43 9.76
CA ALA A 328 18.94 -39.87 10.84
C ALA A 328 19.50 -38.48 10.51
N GLY A 329 19.59 -38.15 9.22
CA GLY A 329 20.15 -36.89 8.74
C GLY A 329 19.14 -35.77 8.53
N LEU A 330 17.87 -35.93 8.94
CA LEU A 330 16.88 -34.85 8.87
C LEU A 330 17.14 -33.82 9.98
N VAL A 331 17.49 -32.61 9.56
CA VAL A 331 17.79 -31.48 10.43
C VAL A 331 16.92 -30.30 10.01
N VAL A 332 16.27 -29.67 10.98
CA VAL A 332 15.42 -28.49 10.77
C VAL A 332 16.14 -27.28 11.37
N ARG A 333 16.10 -26.14 10.67
CA ARG A 333 16.64 -24.88 11.21
C ARG A 333 15.54 -24.09 11.87
N VAL A 334 15.38 -24.25 13.18
CA VAL A 334 14.38 -23.57 14.01
C VAL A 334 14.89 -23.52 15.46
N PRO A 335 14.38 -22.61 16.30
CA PRO A 335 14.63 -22.68 17.73
C PRO A 335 14.16 -24.03 18.32
N ALA A 336 14.97 -24.68 19.15
CA ALA A 336 14.67 -26.03 19.68
C ALA A 336 13.31 -26.12 20.41
N HIS A 337 12.96 -25.07 21.16
CA HIS A 337 11.67 -24.99 21.84
C HIS A 337 10.48 -24.90 20.87
N ALA A 338 10.66 -24.21 19.73
CA ALA A 338 9.63 -24.06 18.72
C ALA A 338 9.35 -25.39 18.00
N LEU A 339 10.41 -26.17 17.69
CA LEU A 339 10.24 -27.50 17.07
C LEU A 339 9.44 -28.43 17.98
N ARG A 340 9.84 -28.54 19.26
CA ARG A 340 9.14 -29.40 20.22
C ARG A 340 7.69 -28.97 20.37
N HIS A 341 7.41 -27.67 20.47
CA HIS A 341 6.06 -27.15 20.58
C HIS A 341 5.20 -27.51 19.36
N ILE A 342 5.70 -27.32 18.14
CA ILE A 342 4.98 -27.64 16.90
C ILE A 342 4.64 -29.12 16.83
N VAL A 343 5.61 -30.00 17.12
CA VAL A 343 5.41 -31.45 17.08
C VAL A 343 4.40 -31.89 18.14
N SER A 344 4.56 -31.45 19.39
CA SER A 344 3.64 -31.79 20.48
C SER A 344 2.20 -31.33 20.20
N ALA A 345 2.01 -30.11 19.67
CA ALA A 345 0.69 -29.59 19.35
C ALA A 345 -0.02 -30.40 18.26
N VAL A 346 0.71 -30.79 17.20
CA VAL A 346 0.15 -31.57 16.09
C VAL A 346 -0.13 -33.01 16.49
N VAL A 347 0.76 -33.66 17.24
CA VAL A 347 0.53 -35.02 17.76
C VAL A 347 -0.65 -35.03 18.72
N LEU A 348 -0.73 -34.06 19.64
CA LEU A 348 -1.86 -33.94 20.57
C LEU A 348 -3.19 -33.70 19.83
N HIS A 349 -3.17 -32.91 18.76
CA HIS A 349 -4.35 -32.71 17.91
C HIS A 349 -4.86 -34.03 17.32
N ALA A 350 -3.96 -34.83 16.73
CA ALA A 350 -4.29 -36.14 16.17
C ALA A 350 -4.79 -37.12 17.23
N VAL A 351 -4.15 -37.15 18.41
CA VAL A 351 -4.58 -37.96 19.55
C VAL A 351 -5.97 -37.56 20.05
N ALA A 352 -6.25 -36.26 20.19
CA ALA A 352 -7.57 -35.78 20.59
C ALA A 352 -8.64 -36.17 19.56
N ALA A 353 -8.31 -36.09 18.28
CA ALA A 353 -9.19 -36.54 17.20
C ALA A 353 -9.49 -38.04 17.29
N ALA A 354 -8.46 -38.86 17.52
CA ALA A 354 -8.56 -40.30 17.74
C ALA A 354 -9.48 -40.64 18.93
N LEU A 355 -9.25 -40.03 20.10
CA LEU A 355 -10.04 -40.27 21.31
C LEU A 355 -11.52 -39.90 21.16
N GLU A 356 -11.84 -38.81 20.46
CA GLU A 356 -13.23 -38.44 20.19
C GLU A 356 -13.94 -39.46 19.30
N SER A 357 -13.23 -40.05 18.33
CA SER A 357 -13.81 -41.07 17.47
C SER A 357 -14.12 -42.37 18.20
N THR A 358 -13.35 -42.72 19.24
CA THR A 358 -13.57 -43.92 20.08
C THR A 358 -14.92 -43.88 20.79
N HIS A 359 -15.42 -42.70 21.16
CA HIS A 359 -16.72 -42.50 21.79
C HIS A 359 -17.92 -42.68 20.83
N LEU A 360 -17.69 -42.69 19.51
CA LEU A 360 -18.74 -42.84 18.48
C LEU A 360 -18.97 -44.29 18.04
N THR A 361 -18.12 -45.22 18.48
CA THR A 361 -18.25 -46.66 18.20
C THR A 361 -19.18 -47.35 19.22
N PRO A 362 -20.11 -48.23 18.78
CA PRO A 362 -21.02 -48.94 19.70
C PRO A 362 -20.25 -49.82 20.72
N PRO A 363 -20.75 -49.95 21.96
CA PRO A 363 -20.07 -50.69 23.02
C PRO A 363 -19.92 -52.16 22.62
N GLY A 364 -18.68 -52.62 22.46
CA GLY A 364 -18.36 -54.03 22.15
C GLY A 364 -17.29 -54.26 21.08
N ARG A 365 -16.82 -53.22 20.39
CA ARG A 365 -15.68 -53.31 19.46
C ARG A 365 -14.60 -52.31 19.89
N LEU A 366 -13.63 -52.78 20.66
CA LEU A 366 -12.40 -52.02 20.96
C LEU A 366 -11.59 -51.91 19.66
N SER A 367 -11.92 -50.94 18.80
CA SER A 367 -11.00 -50.51 17.75
C SER A 367 -10.03 -49.56 18.44
N ARG A 368 -8.78 -50.02 18.66
CA ARG A 368 -7.70 -49.10 19.03
C ARG A 368 -7.51 -48.16 17.85
N THR A 369 -7.73 -46.88 18.06
CA THR A 369 -7.42 -45.83 17.09
C THR A 369 -5.90 -45.65 16.99
N HIS A 370 -5.43 -45.38 15.77
CA HIS A 370 -4.02 -45.30 15.44
C HIS A 370 -3.63 -43.89 15.00
N VAL A 371 -2.50 -43.40 15.53
CA VAL A 371 -1.85 -42.17 15.09
C VAL A 371 -0.48 -42.53 14.54
N GLU A 372 -0.23 -42.23 13.28
CA GLU A 372 1.06 -42.45 12.63
C GLU A 372 1.79 -41.12 12.47
N VAL A 373 3.01 -41.06 12.97
CA VAL A 373 3.92 -39.93 12.82
C VAL A 373 5.04 -40.33 11.87
N SER A 374 5.25 -39.56 10.81
CA SER A 374 6.35 -39.79 9.86
C SER A 374 7.04 -38.47 9.49
N ALA A 375 8.29 -38.56 9.03
CA ALA A 375 9.03 -37.39 8.57
C ALA A 375 9.94 -37.70 7.40
N ARG A 376 10.03 -36.77 6.44
CA ARG A 376 10.81 -36.92 5.21
C ARG A 376 11.37 -35.58 4.72
N ALA A 377 12.38 -35.62 3.87
CA ALA A 377 12.81 -34.44 3.12
C ALA A 377 11.79 -34.11 2.02
N ALA A 378 11.50 -32.83 1.81
CA ALA A 378 10.62 -32.37 0.74
C ALA A 378 11.31 -32.57 -0.62
N GLU A 379 10.69 -33.34 -1.50
CA GLU A 379 11.22 -33.58 -2.85
C GLU A 379 11.17 -32.32 -3.71
N GLY A 380 12.27 -32.03 -4.42
CA GLY A 380 12.34 -30.91 -5.37
C GLY A 380 12.47 -29.51 -4.75
N ASP A 381 12.64 -29.39 -3.43
CA ASP A 381 12.88 -28.09 -2.78
C ASP A 381 14.39 -27.74 -2.79
N PRO A 382 14.82 -26.64 -3.46
CA PRO A 382 16.21 -26.21 -3.49
C PRO A 382 16.76 -25.80 -2.11
N HIS A 383 15.90 -25.59 -1.11
CA HIS A 383 16.27 -25.23 0.26
C HIS A 383 16.27 -26.41 1.23
N GLY A 384 15.98 -27.63 0.75
CA GLY A 384 16.04 -28.85 1.55
C GLY A 384 15.02 -28.87 2.69
N ALA A 385 13.80 -28.38 2.47
CA ALA A 385 12.73 -28.38 3.48
C ALA A 385 12.45 -29.79 4.02
N VAL A 386 11.95 -29.87 5.26
CA VAL A 386 11.58 -31.11 5.93
C VAL A 386 10.07 -31.11 6.14
N GLU A 387 9.44 -32.23 5.82
CA GLU A 387 8.01 -32.48 6.00
C GLU A 387 7.81 -33.43 7.19
N ILE A 388 7.02 -33.00 8.16
CA ILE A 388 6.53 -33.81 9.28
C ILE A 388 5.06 -34.08 8.99
N LEU A 389 4.68 -35.35 9.04
CA LEU A 389 3.34 -35.80 8.74
C LEU A 389 2.78 -36.53 9.96
N VAL A 390 1.57 -36.16 10.35
CA VAL A 390 0.81 -36.83 11.40
C VAL A 390 -0.54 -37.22 10.84
N GLU A 391 -0.81 -38.52 10.83
CA GLU A 391 -2.06 -39.11 10.32
C GLU A 391 -2.83 -39.76 11.47
N ASP A 392 -4.14 -39.53 11.50
CA ASP A 392 -5.06 -40.18 12.41
C ASP A 392 -6.13 -40.94 11.62
N ASP A 393 -6.65 -42.02 12.18
CA ASP A 393 -7.77 -42.80 11.63
C ASP A 393 -9.15 -42.25 12.05
N ALA A 394 -9.20 -41.04 12.62
CA ALA A 394 -10.41 -40.45 13.13
C ALA A 394 -11.21 -39.75 12.03
N ARG A 395 -12.39 -40.29 11.71
CA ARG A 395 -13.35 -39.70 10.74
C ARG A 395 -14.13 -38.51 11.31
N THR A 396 -13.41 -37.54 11.85
CA THR A 396 -13.99 -36.44 12.65
C THR A 396 -13.80 -35.07 12.01
N LEU A 397 -13.09 -35.01 10.88
CA LEU A 397 -12.75 -33.77 10.19
C LEU A 397 -13.85 -33.38 9.18
N ASP A 398 -14.83 -32.61 9.64
CA ASP A 398 -15.84 -32.01 8.76
C ASP A 398 -15.37 -30.66 8.16
N ALA A 399 -16.07 -30.17 7.13
CA ALA A 399 -15.67 -28.96 6.40
C ALA A 399 -15.70 -27.68 7.27
N THR A 400 -16.53 -27.65 8.31
CA THR A 400 -16.75 -26.54 9.25
C THR A 400 -15.67 -26.47 10.32
N LEU A 401 -15.27 -27.63 10.85
CA LEU A 401 -14.13 -27.82 11.75
C LEU A 401 -12.84 -27.42 11.04
N ARG A 402 -12.66 -27.78 9.77
CA ARG A 402 -11.47 -27.43 8.99
C ARG A 402 -11.23 -25.92 8.89
N SER A 403 -12.27 -25.11 8.73
CA SER A 403 -12.14 -23.64 8.65
C SER A 403 -11.85 -22.96 9.98
N THR A 404 -12.19 -23.60 11.11
CA THR A 404 -12.10 -23.03 12.46
C THR A 404 -10.91 -23.55 13.26
N MET A 405 -10.24 -24.61 12.82
CA MET A 405 -9.06 -25.17 13.48
C MET A 405 -7.82 -24.25 13.47
N PHE A 406 -7.77 -23.28 12.55
CA PHE A 406 -6.72 -22.26 12.51
C PHE A 406 -7.05 -21.03 13.37
N GLU A 407 -8.18 -21.01 14.07
CA GLU A 407 -8.47 -19.94 15.03
C GLU A 407 -7.58 -20.09 16.28
N PRO A 408 -7.20 -18.97 16.94
CA PRO A 408 -6.25 -18.99 18.07
C PRO A 408 -6.69 -19.86 19.26
N LEU A 409 -8.00 -20.03 19.44
CA LEU A 409 -8.60 -20.80 20.53
C LEU A 409 -9.15 -22.15 20.09
N GLY A 410 -8.97 -22.51 18.81
CA GLY A 410 -9.58 -23.71 18.22
C GLY A 410 -11.10 -23.61 18.03
N PRO A 411 -11.73 -24.68 17.52
CA PRO A 411 -13.16 -24.69 17.23
C PRO A 411 -14.02 -24.73 18.50
N ALA A 412 -14.94 -23.78 18.65
CA ALA A 412 -15.94 -23.82 19.73
C ALA A 412 -16.83 -25.09 19.71
N THR A 413 -16.90 -25.75 18.54
CA THR A 413 -17.67 -26.99 18.31
C THR A 413 -16.94 -28.25 18.78
N ALA A 414 -15.64 -28.19 19.06
CA ALA A 414 -14.83 -29.31 19.56
C ALA A 414 -13.86 -28.82 20.64
N PRO A 415 -14.35 -28.45 21.85
CA PRO A 415 -13.54 -27.85 22.91
C PRO A 415 -12.45 -28.76 23.49
N ARG A 416 -12.52 -30.08 23.21
CA ARG A 416 -11.51 -31.07 23.58
C ARG A 416 -10.39 -31.22 22.54
N ARG A 417 -10.52 -30.57 21.38
CA ARG A 417 -9.46 -30.52 20.37
C ARG A 417 -8.62 -29.27 20.55
N PRO A 418 -7.30 -29.42 20.74
CA PRO A 418 -6.42 -28.26 20.72
C PRO A 418 -6.48 -27.60 19.34
N GLY A 419 -6.63 -26.27 19.34
CA GLY A 419 -6.57 -25.46 18.13
C GLY A 419 -5.15 -25.45 17.56
N LEU A 420 -5.03 -25.43 16.23
CA LEU A 420 -3.74 -25.32 15.54
C LEU A 420 -3.40 -23.88 15.15
N GLY A 421 -4.19 -22.89 15.60
CA GLY A 421 -4.01 -21.48 15.22
C GLY A 421 -2.68 -20.87 15.62
N ALA A 422 -2.24 -21.08 16.86
CA ALA A 422 -0.92 -20.65 17.36
C ALA A 422 0.20 -21.37 16.59
N THR A 423 0.13 -22.69 16.51
CA THR A 423 1.10 -23.51 15.78
C THR A 423 1.20 -23.12 14.30
N HIS A 424 0.09 -22.80 13.65
CA HIS A 424 0.07 -22.33 12.26
C HIS A 424 0.73 -20.95 12.13
N ALA A 425 0.49 -20.02 13.06
CA ALA A 425 1.16 -18.72 13.08
C ALA A 425 2.68 -18.86 13.28
N LEU A 426 3.11 -19.69 14.23
CA LEU A 426 4.51 -20.00 14.49
C LEU A 426 5.20 -20.61 13.26
N VAL A 427 4.58 -21.62 12.63
CA VAL A 427 5.11 -22.26 11.42
C VAL A 427 5.27 -21.25 10.28
N LEU A 428 4.30 -20.35 10.07
CA LEU A 428 4.40 -19.30 9.06
C LEU A 428 5.53 -18.30 9.37
N GLN A 429 5.70 -17.90 10.63
CA GLN A 429 6.78 -17.00 11.05
C GLN A 429 8.18 -17.62 10.84
N LEU A 430 8.27 -18.95 11.00
CA LEU A 430 9.49 -19.70 10.73
C LEU A 430 9.73 -19.95 9.23
N GLY A 431 8.87 -19.41 8.35
CA GLY A 431 8.97 -19.60 6.89
C GLY A 431 8.52 -20.98 6.41
N GLY A 432 7.76 -21.69 7.23
CA GLY A 432 7.17 -22.99 6.93
C GLY A 432 5.72 -22.90 6.46
N ALA A 433 5.08 -24.06 6.32
CA ALA A 433 3.66 -24.17 6.03
C ALA A 433 3.02 -25.28 6.86
N LEU A 434 1.81 -25.06 7.38
CA LEU A 434 1.01 -26.08 8.05
C LEU A 434 -0.27 -26.29 7.26
N LEU A 435 -0.50 -27.51 6.81
CA LEU A 435 -1.61 -27.92 5.97
C LEU A 435 -2.40 -29.02 6.68
N LEU A 436 -3.72 -28.97 6.48
CA LEU A 436 -4.63 -29.90 7.12
C LEU A 436 -5.58 -30.47 6.06
N GLU A 437 -5.45 -31.76 5.85
CA GLU A 437 -6.10 -32.55 4.81
C GLU A 437 -6.96 -33.65 5.44
N ARG A 438 -7.91 -34.16 4.65
CA ARG A 438 -8.70 -35.33 5.01
C ARG A 438 -8.26 -36.49 4.12
N ASN A 439 -7.84 -37.59 4.72
CA ASN A 439 -7.51 -38.82 4.00
C ASN A 439 -8.75 -39.75 3.94
N ALA A 440 -8.69 -40.81 3.13
CA ALA A 440 -9.76 -41.80 3.01
C ALA A 440 -10.08 -42.49 4.34
N ASP A 441 -9.07 -42.61 5.21
CA ASP A 441 -9.14 -43.32 6.48
C ASP A 441 -9.25 -42.40 7.72
N GLY A 442 -8.95 -41.10 7.62
CA GLY A 442 -9.09 -40.13 8.72
C GLY A 442 -8.54 -38.73 8.45
N GLY A 443 -7.93 -38.09 9.45
CA GLY A 443 -7.31 -36.76 9.37
C GLY A 443 -5.81 -36.80 9.04
N ARG A 444 -5.32 -35.74 8.40
CA ARG A 444 -3.90 -35.62 8.02
C ARG A 444 -3.40 -34.20 8.26
N VAL A 445 -2.36 -34.06 9.07
CA VAL A 445 -1.69 -32.77 9.32
C VAL A 445 -0.27 -32.84 8.77
N LEU A 446 0.05 -31.91 7.87
CA LEU A 446 1.36 -31.79 7.24
C LEU A 446 2.01 -30.48 7.68
N VAL A 447 3.18 -30.59 8.30
CA VAL A 447 4.02 -29.44 8.68
C VAL A 447 5.28 -29.44 7.83
N ARG A 448 5.53 -28.34 7.13
CA ARG A 448 6.72 -28.10 6.34
C ARG A 448 7.58 -27.05 7.02
N LEU A 449 8.83 -27.36 7.30
CA LEU A 449 9.80 -26.45 7.93
C LEU A 449 11.07 -26.33 7.08
N PRO A 450 11.78 -25.20 7.15
CA PRO A 450 13.06 -25.02 6.45
C PRO A 450 14.12 -25.99 7.01
N GLY A 451 14.76 -26.76 6.13
CA GLY A 451 15.81 -27.69 6.54
C GLY A 451 17.18 -27.04 6.71
N GLY A 452 18.07 -27.77 7.39
CA GLY A 452 19.50 -27.47 7.42
C GLY A 452 20.18 -27.90 6.12
N SER A 453 21.33 -27.29 5.80
CA SER A 453 22.13 -27.50 4.57
C SER A 453 22.67 -28.95 4.36
N GLY A 454 22.15 -29.94 5.08
CA GLY A 454 22.40 -31.37 4.90
C GLY A 454 21.17 -32.21 4.48
N ALA A 455 19.94 -31.69 4.55
CA ALA A 455 18.72 -32.48 4.28
C ALA A 455 18.64 -32.99 2.82
N ALA A 456 19.10 -32.20 1.85
CA ALA A 456 19.13 -32.58 0.45
C ALA A 456 20.22 -33.64 0.12
N ALA A 457 21.27 -33.75 0.93
CA ALA A 457 22.36 -34.72 0.72
C ALA A 457 22.03 -36.12 1.27
N VAL A 458 21.13 -36.20 2.27
CA VAL A 458 20.75 -37.46 2.94
C VAL A 458 19.65 -38.20 2.17
N ALA A 459 18.70 -37.49 1.57
CA ALA A 459 17.66 -38.08 0.70
C ALA A 459 18.26 -38.80 -0.54
N ALA A 460 19.40 -38.32 -1.04
CA ALA A 460 20.12 -38.94 -2.15
C ALA A 460 20.93 -40.19 -1.74
N ALA A 461 21.19 -40.40 -0.44
CA ALA A 461 22.08 -41.45 0.05
C ALA A 461 21.35 -42.72 0.54
N GLU A 462 20.10 -42.63 1.01
CA GLU A 462 19.45 -43.76 1.71
C GLU A 462 18.39 -44.54 0.91
N GLY A 463 18.11 -44.20 -0.36
CA GLY A 463 17.45 -45.11 -1.31
C GLY A 463 16.19 -45.83 -0.78
N VAL A 464 15.31 -45.12 -0.06
CA VAL A 464 14.04 -45.67 0.42
C VAL A 464 13.06 -45.74 -0.77
N PRO A 465 12.51 -46.91 -1.13
CA PRO A 465 11.63 -47.03 -2.29
C PRO A 465 10.30 -46.33 -2.03
N ALA A 466 9.95 -45.41 -2.93
CA ALA A 466 8.69 -44.69 -2.94
C ALA A 466 7.49 -45.64 -3.00
N ARG A 467 6.52 -45.50 -2.09
CA ARG A 467 5.15 -45.96 -2.35
C ARG A 467 4.54 -45.05 -3.41
N PRO A 468 3.85 -45.60 -4.43
CA PRO A 468 3.24 -44.79 -5.47
C PRO A 468 2.06 -44.00 -4.89
N SER A 469 2.00 -42.74 -5.26
CA SER A 469 0.86 -41.85 -5.05
C SER A 469 -0.42 -42.43 -5.67
N LEU A 470 -1.50 -42.44 -4.89
CA LEU A 470 -2.88 -42.56 -5.38
C LEU A 470 -3.65 -41.29 -5.02
#